data_AF-A0A9D6NTI3-F1
#
_entry.id   AF-A0A9D6NTI3-F1
#
_cell.length_a   1.000
_cell.length_b   1.000
_cell.length_c   1.000
_cell.angle_alpha   90.00
_cell.angle_beta   90.00
_cell.angle_gamma   90.00
#
_symmetry.space_group_name_H-M   'P 1'
#
loop_
_entity.id
_entity.type
_entity.pdbx_description
1 polymer ?
#
loop_
_entity_poly.entity_id
_entity_poly.type
_entity_poly.pdbx_seq_one_letter_code
_entity_poly.pdbx_strand_id
1 'polypeptide(L)'
;MGWTCTVQVAESNGQTRHSVTLSRSDFEQLTNGKPTTPEELVKKSFEFLLERESKNQILRQFDLPAIARYFPEYPAEIRKKL
;
A
#
# COMPACT_ATOMS: atom_id res chain seq x y z
N MET A 1 10.70 14.62 -4.37
CA MET A 1 9.32 14.63 -4.92
C MET A 1 8.85 13.19 -5.04
N GLY A 2 7.59 12.89 -4.72
CA GLY A 2 7.02 11.54 -4.69
C GLY A 2 5.62 11.51 -5.32
N TRP A 3 4.83 10.51 -4.98
CA TRP A 3 3.46 10.33 -5.45
C TRP A 3 2.46 10.44 -4.31
N THR A 4 1.24 10.82 -4.66
CA THR A 4 0.07 10.72 -3.80
C THR A 4 -0.99 9.93 -4.55
N CYS A 5 -1.35 8.76 -4.05
CA CYS A 5 -2.31 7.86 -4.64
C CYS A 5 -3.62 7.93 -3.84
N THR A 6 -4.75 8.01 -4.53
CA THR A 6 -6.06 7.87 -3.89
C THR A 6 -6.61 6.48 -4.21
N VAL A 7 -6.82 5.68 -3.17
CA VAL A 7 -7.33 4.31 -3.29
C VAL A 7 -8.77 4.27 -2.80
N GLN A 8 -9.66 3.67 -3.60
CA GLN A 8 -11.03 3.40 -3.21
C GLN A 8 -11.22 1.89 -3.08
N VAL A 9 -11.69 1.45 -1.91
CA VAL A 9 -12.03 0.04 -1.66
C VAL A 9 -13.55 -0.05 -1.52
N ALA A 10 -14.19 -0.84 -2.37
CA ALA A 10 -15.63 -1.05 -2.36
C ALA A 10 -15.95 -2.52 -2.09
N GLU A 11 -16.87 -2.78 -1.16
CA GLU A 11 -17.42 -4.12 -0.90
C GLU A 11 -18.94 -4.00 -0.69
N SER A 12 -19.62 -5.11 -0.47
CA SER A 12 -21.08 -5.16 -0.32
C SER A 12 -21.64 -4.25 0.79
N ASN A 13 -20.89 -4.01 1.87
CA ASN A 13 -21.29 -3.15 2.99
C ASN A 13 -20.88 -1.67 2.85
N GLY A 14 -20.40 -1.24 1.68
CA GLY A 14 -20.08 0.17 1.39
C GLY A 14 -18.67 0.38 0.82
N GLN A 15 -18.22 1.63 0.83
CA GLN A 15 -16.93 2.03 0.26
C GLN A 15 -16.08 2.85 1.23
N THR A 16 -14.77 2.74 1.09
CA THR A 16 -13.78 3.53 1.81
C THR A 16 -12.82 4.19 0.84
N ARG A 17 -12.29 5.37 1.22
CA ARG A 17 -11.27 6.10 0.45
C ARG A 17 -10.04 6.35 1.32
N HIS A 18 -8.87 6.20 0.71
CA HIS A 18 -7.59 6.28 1.38
C HIS A 18 -6.62 7.14 0.55
N SER A 19 -5.90 8.05 1.20
CA SER A 19 -4.85 8.87 0.59
C SER A 19 -3.49 8.35 1.03
N VAL A 20 -2.70 7.90 0.06
CA VAL A 20 -1.44 7.20 0.31
C VAL A 20 -0.31 7.99 -0.30
N THR A 21 0.66 8.34 0.51
CA THR A 21 1.86 9.05 0.07
C THR A 21 3.01 8.08 -0.08
N LEU A 22 3.83 8.29 -1.11
CA LEU A 22 4.97 7.44 -1.42
C LEU A 22 6.12 8.29 -1.96
N SER A 23 7.26 8.27 -1.28
CA SER A 23 8.46 8.93 -1.79
C SER A 23 9.15 8.07 -2.86
N ARG A 24 9.98 8.69 -3.71
CA ARG A 24 10.82 7.97 -4.68
C ARG A 24 11.78 6.99 -4.00
N SER A 25 12.39 7.39 -2.89
CA SER A 25 13.31 6.53 -2.14
C SER A 25 12.59 5.32 -1.57
N ASP A 26 11.39 5.50 -1.03
CA ASP A 26 10.59 4.40 -0.50
C ASP A 26 10.12 3.46 -1.60
N PHE A 27 9.73 4.00 -2.76
CA PHE A 27 9.36 3.19 -3.92
C PHE A 27 10.53 2.31 -4.37
N GLU A 28 11.73 2.86 -4.51
CA GLU A 28 12.94 2.11 -4.86
C GLU A 28 13.26 1.03 -3.82
N GLN A 29 13.16 1.37 -2.52
CA GLN A 29 13.40 0.43 -1.43
C GLN A 29 12.36 -0.71 -1.38
N LEU A 30 11.07 -0.41 -1.54
CA LEU A 30 10.01 -1.41 -1.48
C LEU A 30 10.00 -2.32 -2.71
N THR A 31 10.30 -1.77 -3.89
CA THR A 31 10.35 -2.55 -5.14
C THR A 31 11.66 -3.30 -5.32
N ASN A 32 12.72 -2.90 -4.61
CA ASN A 32 14.07 -3.43 -4.76
C ASN A 32 14.55 -3.42 -6.23
N GLY A 33 14.23 -2.33 -6.95
CA GLY A 33 14.59 -2.14 -8.36
C GLY A 33 13.78 -2.99 -9.35
N LYS A 34 12.73 -3.69 -8.91
CA LYS A 34 11.84 -4.41 -9.83
C LYS A 34 11.08 -3.44 -10.75
N PRO A 35 10.88 -3.79 -12.05
CA PRO A 35 10.11 -2.97 -12.95
C PRO A 35 8.62 -3.02 -12.57
N THR A 36 8.13 -1.95 -11.95
CA THR A 36 6.73 -1.78 -11.57
C THR A 36 6.36 -0.30 -11.54
N THR A 37 5.10 0.03 -11.29
CA THR A 37 4.63 1.41 -11.12
C THR A 37 4.23 1.69 -9.67
N PRO A 38 4.24 2.96 -9.23
CA PRO A 38 3.70 3.35 -7.93
C PRO A 38 2.27 2.86 -7.70
N GLU A 39 1.43 2.90 -8.74
CA GLU A 39 0.04 2.45 -8.69
C GLU A 39 -0.06 0.94 -8.43
N GLU A 40 0.75 0.12 -9.09
CA GLU A 40 0.74 -1.33 -8.89
C GLU A 40 1.27 -1.71 -7.51
N LEU A 41 2.34 -1.05 -7.05
CA LEU A 41 2.84 -1.23 -5.67
C LEU A 41 1.75 -0.89 -4.64
N VAL A 42 1.06 0.24 -4.80
CA VAL A 42 -0.03 0.65 -3.90
C VAL A 42 -1.18 -0.35 -3.96
N LYS A 43 -1.58 -0.81 -5.15
CA LYS A 43 -2.62 -1.82 -5.31
C LYS A 43 -2.26 -3.13 -4.59
N LYS A 44 -1.06 -3.68 -4.82
CA LYS A 44 -0.57 -4.88 -4.13
C LYS A 44 -0.48 -4.71 -2.62
N SER A 45 -0.22 -3.49 -2.16
CA SER A 45 -0.20 -3.18 -0.72
C SER A 45 -1.59 -3.19 -0.11
N PHE A 46 -2.60 -2.70 -0.83
CA PHE A 46 -3.99 -2.81 -0.39
C PHE A 46 -4.52 -4.25 -0.44
N GLU A 47 -4.12 -5.04 -1.43
CA GLU A 47 -4.37 -6.50 -1.43
C GLU A 47 -3.79 -7.15 -0.17
N PHE A 48 -2.53 -6.85 0.18
CA PHE A 48 -1.87 -7.34 1.40
C PHE A 48 -2.59 -6.93 2.70
N LEU A 49 -3.07 -5.69 2.80
CA LEU A 49 -3.81 -5.19 3.97
C LEU A 49 -5.17 -5.88 4.09
N LEU A 50 -5.92 -6.01 3.00
CA LEU A 50 -7.24 -6.62 2.99
C LEU A 50 -7.21 -8.13 3.27
N GLU A 51 -6.07 -8.80 3.07
CA GLU A 51 -5.83 -10.17 3.52
C GLU A 51 -5.74 -10.29 5.06
N ARG A 52 -5.50 -9.19 5.79
CA ARG A 52 -5.17 -9.19 7.23
C ARG A 52 -6.15 -8.39 8.09
N GLU A 53 -6.70 -7.32 7.56
CA GLU A 53 -7.60 -6.42 8.26
C GLU A 53 -8.77 -5.96 7.38
N SER A 54 -9.86 -5.53 8.01
CA SER A 54 -11.02 -4.98 7.28
C SER A 54 -10.70 -3.61 6.69
N LYS A 55 -11.30 -3.25 5.55
CA LYS A 55 -11.19 -1.90 4.96
C LYS A 55 -11.53 -0.74 5.90
N ASN A 56 -12.31 -1.00 6.96
CA ASN A 56 -12.68 -0.02 7.97
C ASN A 56 -11.58 0.23 9.01
N GLN A 57 -10.63 -0.70 9.15
CA GLN A 57 -9.46 -0.58 10.03
C GLN A 57 -8.29 0.13 9.33
N ILE A 58 -8.20 0.04 8.00
CA ILE A 58 -7.15 0.70 7.22
C ILE A 58 -7.24 2.23 7.39
N LEU A 59 -6.13 2.84 7.80
CA LEU A 59 -6.01 4.28 7.96
C LEU A 59 -6.45 5.05 6.70
N ARG A 60 -7.16 6.16 6.89
CA ARG A 60 -7.65 7.00 5.78
C ARG A 60 -6.52 7.76 5.08
N GLN A 61 -5.42 8.02 5.78
CA GLN A 61 -4.26 8.70 5.23
C GLN A 61 -2.99 8.20 5.90
N PHE A 62 -1.99 7.81 5.11
CA PHE A 62 -0.71 7.33 5.62
C PHE A 62 0.36 7.28 4.52
N ASP A 63 1.64 7.28 4.93
CA ASP A 63 2.76 6.96 4.04
C ASP A 63 2.85 5.45 3.83
N LEU A 64 3.03 4.97 2.60
CA LEU A 64 3.04 3.54 2.30
C LEU A 64 4.00 2.70 3.17
N PRO A 65 5.23 3.16 3.52
CA PRO A 65 6.12 2.44 4.43
C PRO A 65 5.58 2.30 5.86
N ALA A 66 4.61 3.11 6.27
CA ALA A 66 4.01 3.01 7.60
C ALA A 66 3.33 1.66 7.84
N ILE A 67 2.94 0.94 6.78
CA ILE A 67 2.44 -0.45 6.85
C ILE A 67 3.43 -1.34 7.60
N ALA A 68 4.74 -1.18 7.37
CA ALA A 68 5.78 -1.98 8.01
C ALA A 68 5.86 -1.81 9.54
N ARG A 69 5.29 -0.73 10.09
CA ARG A 69 5.22 -0.50 11.54
C ARG A 69 4.19 -1.43 12.22
N TYR A 70 3.17 -1.85 11.47
CA TYR A 70 2.12 -2.77 11.93
C TYR A 70 2.38 -4.20 11.45
N PHE A 71 2.97 -4.35 10.26
CA PHE A 71 3.29 -5.63 9.63
C PHE A 71 4.77 -5.67 9.21
N PRO A 72 5.69 -6.05 10.11
CA PRO A 72 7.13 -6.06 9.82
C PRO A 72 7.52 -6.91 8.59
N GLU A 73 6.70 -7.89 8.22
CA GLU A 73 6.91 -8.74 7.04
C GLU A 73 6.55 -8.05 5.71
N TYR A 74 5.84 -6.92 5.75
CA TYR A 74 5.30 -6.23 4.56
C TYR A 74 6.35 -5.98 3.46
N PRO A 75 7.56 -5.43 3.73
CA PRO A 75 8.54 -5.19 2.67
C PRO A 75 8.99 -6.47 1.97
N ALA A 76 9.08 -7.60 2.70
CA ALA A 76 9.48 -8.87 2.11
C ALA A 76 8.33 -9.50 1.30
N GLU A 77 7.09 -9.43 1.80
CA GLU A 77 5.91 -9.97 1.13
C GLU A 77 5.54 -9.19 -0.12
N ILE A 78 5.58 -7.85 -0.06
CA ILE A 78 5.24 -7.01 -1.22
C ILE A 78 6.22 -7.26 -2.37
N ARG A 79 7.51 -7.44 -2.08
CA ARG A 79 8.52 -7.81 -3.07
C ARG A 79 8.24 -9.16 -3.71
N LYS A 80 7.59 -10.11 -3.03
CA LYS A 80 7.21 -11.40 -3.64
C LYS A 80 5.95 -11.28 -4.51
N LYS A 81 5.05 -10.36 -4.16
CA LYS A 81 3.79 -10.09 -4.88
C LYS A 81 3.96 -9.16 -6.10
N LEU A 82 5.10 -8.49 -6.22
CA LEU A 82 5.56 -7.70 -7.37
C LEU A 82 6.34 -8.55 -8.38
#